data_AF-A0A9D4K9U2-F1
#
_entry.id   AF-A0A9D4K9U2-F1
#
_cell.length_a   1.000
_cell.length_b   1.000
_cell.length_c   1.000
_cell.angle_alpha   90.00
_cell.angle_beta   90.00
_cell.angle_gamma   90.00
#
_symmetry.space_group_name_H-M   'P 1'
#
loop_
_entity.id
_entity.type
_entity.pdbx_description
1 polymer ?
#
loop_
_entity_poly.entity_id
_entity_poly.type
_entity_poly.pdbx_seq_one_letter_code
_entity_poly.pdbx_strand_id
1 'polypeptide(L)'
;MRPLKRRWKPLAAAVTVILIQIWVFSWCNRENAEHFPVTLTDAPLDNQNLKNLKPSLTVILQDFDVFENTIYDTVAYIARNFTDIDVLVISETLPYPPVKVPNLQNVKLIILKADPGTTLNATRPDLNIRSNFVLFIPDGSVLDIHFKRSFNVFTRNFEADKQEGYATPVGNVQLSCRGINFNLKMWTLHFGDIVKTGKCGYIIGEHGILLETKHLYAVSQPHLPSTFISLYAQLSLVQFKFTVTKDLHLRKLPTKPKSPQALWQLKQFKQKSVQQLYHQLGVKKVVHENEKVDWYGCHKESTRCFDTVYQDMPEFLYHGRWTPPCCLNNLRETSKHVFTILERCKVRYWLEGGSLLGAARYRDIIPWDYDVDIGIYKDDIGKCTQLSRIALESYVDDEGYKWEKAIEGDFYRVQYSEVNHLHVDIFPFYSKNGVMTKDTWFKTHRQDTEFPEYFLTPLSWVMFGGINASAPNHIRDFLEYKFGKGVIESPKYPNAEVVVG
;
A
#
# COMPACT_ATOMS: atom_id res chain seq x y z
N MET A 1 45.99 -39.32 43.48
CA MET A 1 44.95 -38.27 43.60
C MET A 1 45.14 -37.25 42.48
N ARG A 2 44.20 -37.18 41.53
CA ARG A 2 44.05 -36.10 40.53
C ARG A 2 42.55 -35.82 40.38
N PRO A 3 42.07 -34.57 40.48
CA PRO A 3 40.70 -34.26 40.11
C PRO A 3 40.60 -33.66 38.70
N LEU A 4 39.60 -34.12 37.95
CA LEU A 4 39.14 -33.54 36.68
C LEU A 4 38.46 -32.19 36.95
N LYS A 5 38.85 -31.13 36.23
CA LYS A 5 38.02 -29.93 36.02
C LYS A 5 37.42 -29.97 34.62
N ARG A 6 36.08 -30.09 34.56
CA ARG A 6 35.25 -30.14 33.35
C ARG A 6 34.97 -28.71 32.85
N ARG A 7 35.26 -28.43 31.57
CA ARG A 7 34.89 -27.19 30.85
C ARG A 7 33.40 -27.23 30.49
N TRP A 8 32.62 -26.26 30.96
CA TRP A 8 31.28 -25.91 30.45
C TRP A 8 31.26 -24.41 30.15
N LYS A 9 31.54 -24.02 28.90
CA LYS A 9 31.37 -22.62 28.45
C LYS A 9 30.79 -22.40 27.03
N PRO A 10 30.52 -23.38 26.14
CA PRO A 10 29.92 -23.03 24.84
C PRO A 10 28.39 -23.12 24.77
N LEU A 11 27.71 -23.80 25.71
CA LEU A 11 26.25 -23.98 25.66
C LEU A 11 25.45 -22.76 26.13
N ALA A 12 25.96 -22.00 27.12
CA ALA A 12 25.25 -20.83 27.62
C ALA A 12 25.13 -19.72 26.56
N ALA A 13 26.21 -19.45 25.81
CA ALA A 13 26.22 -18.39 24.79
C ALA A 13 25.28 -18.70 23.61
N ALA A 14 25.19 -19.97 23.18
CA ALA A 14 24.30 -20.38 22.10
C ALA A 14 22.82 -20.25 22.49
N VAL A 15 22.47 -20.58 23.74
CA VAL A 15 21.10 -20.43 24.25
C VAL A 15 20.72 -18.95 24.37
N THR A 16 21.63 -18.07 24.77
CA THR A 16 21.36 -16.63 24.84
C THR A 16 21.13 -16.01 23.46
N VAL A 17 21.87 -16.43 22.43
CA VAL A 17 21.68 -15.93 21.05
C VAL A 17 20.34 -16.38 20.46
N ILE A 18 19.93 -17.63 20.70
CA ILE A 18 18.64 -18.15 20.25
C ILE A 18 17.48 -17.44 20.97
N LEU A 19 17.60 -17.20 22.28
CA LEU A 19 16.59 -16.45 23.03
C LEU A 19 16.49 -14.99 22.57
N ILE A 20 17.60 -14.33 22.25
CA ILE A 20 17.60 -12.97 21.68
C ILE A 20 16.97 -12.97 20.28
N GLN A 21 17.25 -13.96 19.44
CA GLN A 21 16.62 -14.07 18.12
C GLN A 21 15.11 -14.31 18.22
N ILE A 22 14.65 -15.18 19.13
CA ILE A 22 13.22 -15.40 19.38
C ILE A 22 12.56 -14.14 19.94
N TRP A 23 13.24 -13.40 20.82
CA TRP A 23 12.71 -12.15 21.39
C TRP A 23 12.65 -11.03 20.35
N VAL A 24 13.65 -10.89 19.48
CA VAL A 24 13.66 -9.95 18.35
C VAL A 24 12.58 -10.32 17.33
N PHE A 25 12.40 -11.60 17.00
CA PHE A 25 11.32 -12.04 16.11
C PHE A 25 9.93 -11.81 16.70
N SER A 26 9.78 -12.03 18.01
CA SER A 26 8.54 -11.76 18.75
C SER A 26 8.26 -10.26 18.91
N TRP A 27 9.30 -9.43 18.98
CA TRP A 27 9.18 -7.96 19.07
C TRP A 27 8.87 -7.34 17.70
N CYS A 28 9.53 -7.78 16.62
CA CYS A 28 9.17 -7.42 15.24
C CYS A 28 7.72 -7.82 14.87
N ASN A 29 7.22 -8.94 15.41
CA ASN A 29 5.82 -9.32 15.22
C ASN A 29 4.83 -8.50 16.08
N ARG A 30 5.30 -7.90 17.18
CA ARG A 30 4.46 -7.08 18.07
C ARG A 30 4.29 -5.64 17.58
N GLU A 31 5.31 -5.04 16.96
CA GLU A 31 5.21 -3.67 16.42
C GLU A 31 4.46 -3.59 15.07
N ASN A 32 4.17 -4.71 14.43
CA ASN A 32 3.26 -4.79 13.28
C ASN A 32 1.77 -4.85 13.69
N ALA A 33 1.45 -4.75 14.99
CA ALA A 33 0.11 -4.99 15.53
C ALA A 33 -0.53 -3.79 16.24
N GLU A 34 -0.06 -2.56 16.04
CA GLU A 34 -0.88 -1.38 16.32
C GLU A 34 -1.88 -1.16 15.19
N HIS A 35 -2.87 -2.05 15.14
CA HIS A 35 -4.09 -1.83 14.39
C HIS A 35 -5.01 -1.00 15.27
N PHE A 36 -5.40 0.18 14.80
CA PHE A 36 -6.60 0.83 15.33
C PHE A 36 -7.76 -0.16 15.18
N PRO A 37 -8.38 -0.63 16.27
CA PRO A 37 -9.56 -1.47 16.15
C PRO A 37 -10.64 -0.60 15.54
N VAL A 38 -10.92 -0.80 14.26
CA VAL A 38 -12.23 -0.43 13.71
C VAL A 38 -13.21 -1.39 14.38
N THR A 39 -13.70 -1.00 15.55
CA THR A 39 -14.87 -1.64 16.15
C THR A 39 -15.99 -1.49 15.14
N LEU A 40 -16.42 -2.62 14.58
CA LEU A 40 -17.65 -2.73 13.83
C LEU A 40 -18.76 -2.16 14.72
N THR A 41 -19.27 -0.98 14.39
CA THR A 41 -20.56 -0.57 14.92
C THR A 41 -21.57 -1.44 14.22
N ASP A 42 -22.06 -2.45 14.93
CA ASP A 42 -23.18 -3.26 14.48
C ASP A 42 -24.32 -2.32 14.05
N ALA A 43 -24.64 -2.32 12.76
CA ALA A 43 -25.94 -1.84 12.33
C ALA A 43 -26.99 -2.69 13.09
N PRO A 44 -28.05 -2.10 13.65
CA PRO A 44 -29.07 -2.85 14.37
C PRO A 44 -29.90 -3.64 13.36
N LEU A 45 -29.39 -4.80 12.95
CA LEU A 45 -30.17 -5.87 12.35
C LEU A 45 -30.32 -6.93 13.44
N ASP A 46 -31.56 -7.09 13.88
CA ASP A 46 -32.01 -8.05 14.88
C ASP A 46 -31.56 -9.49 14.52
N ASN A 47 -30.38 -9.87 15.00
CA ASN A 47 -29.68 -11.12 14.66
C ASN A 47 -30.39 -12.38 15.17
N GLN A 48 -31.38 -12.26 16.07
CA GLN A 48 -32.02 -13.43 16.68
C GLN A 48 -33.10 -14.07 15.81
N ASN A 49 -33.59 -13.39 14.76
CA ASN A 49 -34.67 -13.88 13.90
C ASN A 49 -34.22 -14.52 12.56
N LEU A 50 -32.91 -14.52 12.23
CA LEU A 50 -32.40 -14.97 10.93
C LEU A 50 -32.26 -16.49 10.76
N LYS A 51 -32.21 -17.28 11.85
CA LYS A 51 -31.98 -18.75 11.78
C LYS A 51 -33.15 -19.55 11.17
N ASN A 52 -34.35 -18.97 11.09
CA ASN A 52 -35.55 -19.64 10.57
C ASN A 52 -35.98 -19.13 9.17
N LEU A 53 -35.26 -18.17 8.59
CA LEU A 53 -35.57 -17.66 7.25
C LEU A 53 -34.90 -18.53 6.18
N LYS A 54 -35.65 -18.84 5.11
CA LYS A 54 -35.12 -19.55 3.95
C LYS A 54 -33.95 -18.74 3.36
N PRO A 55 -32.78 -19.35 3.09
CA PRO A 55 -31.65 -18.64 2.52
C PRO A 55 -32.03 -18.01 1.18
N SER A 56 -31.75 -16.72 1.04
CA SER A 56 -32.00 -15.92 -0.15
C SER A 56 -30.68 -15.48 -0.78
N LEU A 57 -30.67 -15.29 -2.10
CA LEU A 57 -29.46 -15.03 -2.87
C LEU A 57 -29.67 -13.90 -3.88
N THR A 58 -28.74 -12.96 -3.93
CA THR A 58 -28.60 -11.99 -5.03
C THR A 58 -27.32 -12.27 -5.79
N VAL A 59 -27.41 -12.36 -7.11
CA VAL A 59 -26.27 -12.53 -8.00
C VAL A 59 -25.82 -11.17 -8.51
N ILE A 60 -24.52 -10.91 -8.47
CA ILE A 60 -23.92 -9.64 -8.89
C ILE A 60 -22.93 -9.89 -10.03
N LEU A 61 -23.09 -9.15 -11.11
CA LEU A 61 -22.15 -9.08 -12.24
C LEU A 61 -21.65 -7.65 -12.38
N GLN A 62 -20.34 -7.45 -12.34
CA GLN A 62 -19.74 -6.12 -12.38
C GLN A 62 -18.53 -6.01 -13.33
N ASP A 63 -17.65 -7.01 -13.35
CA ASP A 63 -16.45 -7.00 -14.19
C ASP A 63 -16.72 -7.66 -15.55
N PHE A 64 -17.38 -6.95 -16.47
CA PHE A 64 -17.64 -7.42 -17.84
C PHE A 64 -17.07 -6.49 -18.91
N ASP A 65 -16.78 -7.06 -20.08
CA ASP A 65 -16.24 -6.36 -21.24
C ASP A 65 -17.37 -5.74 -22.06
N VAL A 66 -17.42 -4.43 -22.20
CA VAL A 66 -18.50 -3.75 -22.93
C VAL A 66 -18.56 -4.10 -24.42
N PHE A 67 -17.45 -4.54 -25.03
CA PHE A 67 -17.40 -4.87 -26.47
C PHE A 67 -17.73 -6.33 -26.75
N GLU A 68 -17.13 -7.25 -26.00
CA GLU A 68 -17.36 -8.70 -26.15
C GLU A 68 -17.71 -9.34 -24.80
N ASN A 69 -19.00 -9.31 -24.47
CA ASN A 69 -19.58 -9.94 -23.28
C ASN A 69 -20.67 -10.96 -23.62
N THR A 70 -21.02 -11.74 -22.60
CA THR A 70 -22.17 -12.65 -22.57
C THR A 70 -23.18 -12.24 -21.50
N ILE A 71 -23.23 -10.94 -21.14
CA ILE A 71 -24.06 -10.44 -20.04
C ILE A 71 -25.53 -10.75 -20.26
N TYR A 72 -26.05 -10.50 -21.47
CA TYR A 72 -27.45 -10.79 -21.78
C TYR A 72 -27.78 -12.27 -21.55
N ASP A 73 -26.98 -13.18 -22.10
CA ASP A 73 -27.21 -14.62 -22.01
C ASP A 73 -27.07 -15.14 -20.58
N THR A 74 -26.06 -14.64 -19.87
CA THR A 74 -25.80 -14.96 -18.45
C THR A 74 -26.98 -14.54 -17.59
N VAL A 75 -27.40 -13.28 -17.69
CA VAL A 75 -28.50 -12.72 -16.89
C VAL A 75 -29.83 -13.37 -17.28
N ALA A 76 -30.10 -13.55 -18.58
CA ALA A 76 -31.34 -14.17 -19.05
C ALA A 76 -31.45 -15.62 -18.57
N TYR A 77 -30.35 -16.38 -18.60
CA TYR A 77 -30.34 -17.75 -18.11
C TYR A 77 -30.68 -17.81 -16.62
N ILE A 78 -30.00 -17.02 -15.79
CA ILE A 78 -30.21 -17.03 -14.33
C ILE A 78 -31.63 -16.58 -14.01
N ALA A 79 -32.04 -15.41 -14.51
CA ALA A 79 -33.31 -14.78 -14.15
C ALA A 79 -34.53 -15.59 -14.61
N ARG A 80 -34.46 -16.29 -15.75
CA ARG A 80 -35.56 -17.12 -16.25
C ARG A 80 -35.67 -18.48 -15.54
N ASN A 81 -34.55 -19.07 -15.13
CA ASN A 81 -34.56 -20.37 -14.44
C ASN A 81 -34.77 -20.24 -12.92
N PHE A 82 -34.47 -19.06 -12.34
CA PHE A 82 -34.54 -18.83 -10.91
C PHE A 82 -35.20 -17.48 -10.61
N THR A 83 -36.53 -17.47 -10.60
CA THR A 83 -37.34 -16.25 -10.40
C THR A 83 -37.27 -15.68 -8.98
N ASP A 84 -36.77 -16.46 -8.02
CA ASP A 84 -36.53 -16.07 -6.63
C ASP A 84 -35.11 -15.51 -6.38
N ILE A 85 -34.28 -15.41 -7.42
CA ILE A 85 -32.94 -14.84 -7.34
C ILE A 85 -32.93 -13.49 -8.05
N ASP A 86 -32.56 -12.45 -7.32
CA ASP A 86 -32.31 -11.13 -7.90
C ASP A 86 -30.94 -11.11 -8.61
N VAL A 87 -30.87 -10.48 -9.77
CA VAL A 87 -29.64 -10.31 -10.55
C VAL A 87 -29.35 -8.83 -10.73
N LEU A 88 -28.22 -8.38 -10.18
CA LEU A 88 -27.73 -7.02 -10.33
C LEU A 88 -26.58 -7.00 -11.32
N VAL A 89 -26.74 -6.22 -12.39
CA VAL A 89 -25.65 -5.86 -13.31
C VAL A 89 -25.18 -4.48 -12.89
N ILE A 90 -23.93 -4.35 -12.47
CA ILE A 90 -23.36 -3.11 -11.97
C ILE A 90 -22.32 -2.62 -12.96
N SER A 91 -22.37 -1.33 -13.29
CA SER A 91 -21.36 -0.67 -14.10
C SER A 91 -21.04 0.70 -13.51
N GLU A 92 -19.78 1.13 -13.61
CA GLU A 92 -19.41 2.46 -13.13
C GLU A 92 -20.10 3.56 -13.93
N THR A 93 -20.09 3.44 -15.25
CA THR A 93 -20.75 4.34 -16.20
C THR A 93 -21.70 3.55 -17.10
N LEU A 94 -22.58 4.25 -17.83
CA LEU A 94 -23.45 3.60 -18.81
C LEU A 94 -22.58 2.90 -19.87
N PRO A 95 -22.67 1.56 -20.02
CA PRO A 95 -21.83 0.83 -20.96
C PRO A 95 -22.02 1.31 -22.41
N TYR A 96 -20.92 1.50 -23.13
CA TYR A 96 -20.93 1.77 -24.56
C TYR A 96 -19.97 0.83 -25.31
N PRO A 97 -20.42 0.09 -26.34
CA PRO A 97 -21.79 0.08 -26.88
C PRO A 97 -22.82 -0.40 -25.84
N PRO A 98 -24.11 -0.02 -25.97
CA PRO A 98 -25.13 -0.35 -24.98
C PRO A 98 -25.20 -1.86 -24.70
N VAL A 99 -24.92 -2.24 -23.46
CA VAL A 99 -25.04 -3.63 -23.02
C VAL A 99 -26.51 -3.94 -22.77
N LYS A 100 -27.03 -4.95 -23.48
CA LYS A 100 -28.42 -5.38 -23.34
C LYS A 100 -28.57 -6.20 -22.07
N VAL A 101 -29.52 -5.81 -21.23
CA VAL A 101 -29.93 -6.56 -20.05
C VAL A 101 -31.41 -6.93 -20.22
N PRO A 102 -31.84 -8.18 -19.92
CA PRO A 102 -33.24 -8.57 -19.98
C PRO A 102 -34.12 -7.67 -19.11
N ASN A 103 -35.23 -7.19 -19.65
CA ASN A 103 -36.24 -6.46 -18.89
C ASN A 103 -37.13 -7.45 -18.11
N LEU A 104 -36.64 -7.89 -16.95
CA LEU A 104 -37.31 -8.82 -16.04
C LEU A 104 -37.37 -8.21 -14.63
N GLN A 105 -38.40 -8.52 -13.85
CA GLN A 105 -38.65 -7.89 -12.55
C GLN A 105 -37.52 -8.11 -11.53
N ASN A 106 -36.88 -9.28 -11.57
CA ASN A 106 -35.75 -9.66 -10.70
C ASN A 106 -34.38 -9.27 -11.30
N VAL A 107 -34.33 -8.41 -12.32
CA VAL A 107 -33.10 -7.97 -12.96
C VAL A 107 -32.99 -6.45 -12.89
N LYS A 108 -31.84 -5.94 -12.46
CA LYS A 108 -31.56 -4.51 -12.43
C LYS A 108 -30.18 -4.19 -12.98
N LEU A 109 -30.12 -3.18 -13.84
CA LEU A 109 -28.87 -2.52 -14.25
C LEU A 109 -28.68 -1.30 -13.34
N ILE A 110 -27.57 -1.25 -12.62
CA ILE A 110 -27.22 -0.15 -11.70
C ILE A 110 -25.98 0.54 -12.23
N ILE A 111 -26.09 1.86 -12.41
CA ILE A 111 -24.98 2.72 -12.84
C ILE A 111 -24.50 3.51 -11.62
N LEU A 112 -23.25 3.28 -11.21
CA LEU A 112 -22.71 3.84 -9.97
C LEU A 112 -22.48 5.35 -10.06
N LYS A 113 -22.00 5.83 -11.22
CA LYS A 113 -21.82 7.26 -11.48
C LYS A 113 -23.19 7.93 -11.56
N ALA A 114 -23.48 8.76 -10.57
CA ALA A 114 -24.72 9.52 -10.53
C ALA A 114 -24.81 10.48 -11.72
N ASP A 115 -26.00 10.53 -12.32
CA ASP A 115 -26.42 11.57 -13.23
C ASP A 115 -27.33 12.53 -12.44
N PRO A 116 -27.31 13.86 -12.69
CA PRO A 116 -28.13 14.79 -11.92
C PRO A 116 -29.63 14.47 -11.90
N GLY A 117 -30.14 13.72 -12.88
CA GLY A 117 -31.52 13.27 -12.95
C GLY A 117 -31.83 11.94 -12.23
N THR A 118 -30.84 11.22 -11.69
CA THR A 118 -31.06 9.91 -11.07
C THR A 118 -31.29 9.99 -9.56
N THR A 119 -32.13 9.08 -9.04
CA THR A 119 -32.37 8.98 -7.59
C THR A 119 -31.23 8.25 -6.90
N LEU A 120 -31.06 8.48 -5.59
CA LEU A 120 -30.07 7.75 -4.78
C LEU A 120 -30.21 6.23 -4.88
N ASN A 121 -31.44 5.71 -4.90
CA ASN A 121 -31.67 4.26 -5.01
C ASN A 121 -31.27 3.68 -6.38
N ALA A 122 -31.25 4.51 -7.43
CA ALA A 122 -30.87 4.08 -8.77
C ALA A 122 -29.36 3.86 -8.94
N THR A 123 -28.54 4.45 -8.06
CA THR A 123 -27.06 4.41 -8.14
C THR A 123 -26.42 3.57 -7.04
N ARG A 124 -27.21 3.05 -6.09
CA ARG A 124 -26.74 2.37 -4.87
C ARG A 124 -27.08 0.87 -4.90
N PRO A 125 -26.11 -0.02 -5.15
CA PRO A 125 -26.36 -1.46 -5.14
C PRO A 125 -26.82 -2.01 -3.79
N ASP A 126 -26.30 -1.47 -2.70
CA ASP A 126 -26.64 -1.86 -1.33
C ASP A 126 -28.13 -1.68 -0.99
N LEU A 127 -28.80 -0.68 -1.56
CA LEU A 127 -30.25 -0.47 -1.39
C LEU A 127 -31.10 -1.45 -2.23
N ASN A 128 -30.48 -2.15 -3.16
CA ASN A 128 -31.11 -3.09 -4.08
C ASN A 128 -30.86 -4.56 -3.71
N ILE A 129 -30.02 -4.83 -2.71
CA ILE A 129 -29.74 -6.17 -2.18
C ILE A 129 -30.63 -6.41 -0.96
N ARG A 130 -31.55 -7.37 -1.07
CA ARG A 130 -32.46 -7.78 0.04
C ARG A 130 -32.19 -9.19 0.56
N SER A 131 -31.28 -9.89 -0.10
CA SER A 131 -30.95 -11.27 0.20
C SER A 131 -29.94 -11.36 1.35
N ASN A 132 -29.91 -12.51 2.01
CA ASN A 132 -28.97 -12.80 3.09
C ASN A 132 -27.56 -13.09 2.55
N PHE A 133 -27.48 -13.54 1.30
CA PHE A 133 -26.22 -13.84 0.62
C PHE A 133 -26.11 -13.12 -0.71
N VAL A 134 -24.89 -12.71 -1.04
CA VAL A 134 -24.52 -12.19 -2.35
C VAL A 134 -23.53 -13.13 -3.01
N LEU A 135 -23.68 -13.34 -4.31
CA LEU A 135 -22.76 -14.10 -5.13
C LEU A 135 -22.27 -13.24 -6.28
N PHE A 136 -21.02 -12.81 -6.20
CA PHE A 136 -20.33 -12.17 -7.32
C PHE A 136 -19.87 -13.24 -8.30
N ILE A 137 -20.20 -13.10 -9.57
CA ILE A 137 -19.78 -14.04 -10.63
C ILE A 137 -19.17 -13.29 -11.81
N PRO A 138 -18.22 -13.90 -12.53
CA PRO A 138 -17.71 -13.33 -13.77
C PRO A 138 -18.74 -13.53 -14.89
N ASP A 139 -18.70 -12.65 -15.89
CA ASP A 139 -19.49 -12.79 -17.11
C ASP A 139 -19.25 -14.16 -17.77
N GLY A 140 -20.30 -14.78 -18.27
CA GLY A 140 -20.28 -16.12 -18.87
C GLY A 140 -20.38 -17.25 -17.85
N SER A 141 -20.61 -16.95 -16.57
CA SER A 141 -20.84 -17.95 -15.52
C SER A 141 -22.30 -18.01 -15.11
N VAL A 142 -22.85 -19.20 -14.91
CA VAL A 142 -24.23 -19.40 -14.46
C VAL A 142 -24.33 -20.44 -13.35
N LEU A 143 -25.31 -20.25 -12.47
CA LEU A 143 -25.76 -21.28 -11.53
C LEU A 143 -26.73 -22.22 -12.23
N ASP A 144 -26.69 -23.51 -11.89
CA ASP A 144 -27.66 -24.50 -12.34
C ASP A 144 -28.53 -25.03 -11.18
N ILE A 145 -29.38 -26.01 -11.46
CA ILE A 145 -30.24 -26.61 -10.44
C ILE A 145 -29.45 -27.31 -9.34
N HIS A 146 -28.26 -27.84 -9.65
CA HIS A 146 -27.38 -28.47 -8.67
C HIS A 146 -26.78 -27.42 -7.74
N PHE A 147 -26.28 -26.30 -8.27
CA PHE A 147 -25.83 -25.16 -7.48
C PHE A 147 -26.91 -24.72 -6.49
N LYS A 148 -28.15 -24.52 -6.96
CA LYS A 148 -29.26 -24.05 -6.10
C LYS A 148 -29.59 -25.06 -4.98
N ARG A 149 -29.57 -26.36 -5.28
CA ARG A 149 -29.77 -27.42 -4.28
C ARG A 149 -28.63 -27.43 -3.26
N SER A 150 -27.38 -27.40 -3.73
CA SER A 150 -26.19 -27.38 -2.87
C SER A 150 -26.13 -26.12 -2.02
N PHE A 151 -26.50 -24.94 -2.56
CA PHE A 151 -26.56 -23.68 -1.82
C PHE A 151 -27.52 -23.77 -0.63
N ASN A 152 -28.70 -24.36 -0.81
CA ASN A 152 -29.66 -24.56 0.29
C ASN A 152 -29.14 -25.51 1.37
N VAL A 153 -28.29 -26.47 1.03
CA VAL A 153 -27.66 -27.39 2.01
C VAL A 153 -26.48 -26.72 2.68
N PHE A 154 -25.62 -26.07 1.89
CA PHE A 154 -24.44 -25.33 2.33
C PHE A 154 -24.80 -24.27 3.38
N THR A 155 -25.85 -23.49 3.12
CA THR A 155 -26.31 -22.43 4.03
C THR A 155 -26.94 -22.95 5.33
N ARG A 156 -27.44 -24.19 5.38
CA ARG A 156 -27.94 -24.79 6.63
C ARG A 156 -26.82 -25.14 7.60
N ASN A 157 -25.65 -25.48 7.07
CA ASN A 157 -24.45 -25.79 7.85
C ASN A 157 -23.52 -24.57 8.00
N PHE A 158 -23.99 -23.40 7.57
CA PHE A 158 -23.22 -22.17 7.65
C PHE A 158 -23.15 -21.70 9.10
N GLU A 159 -21.94 -21.53 9.61
CA GLU A 159 -21.72 -20.96 10.93
C GLU A 159 -21.77 -19.43 10.82
N ALA A 160 -22.86 -18.85 11.32
CA ALA A 160 -23.02 -17.40 11.40
C ALA A 160 -21.84 -16.77 12.15
N ASP A 161 -21.42 -15.58 11.69
CA ASP A 161 -20.43 -14.69 12.34
C ASP A 161 -18.96 -15.09 12.22
N LYS A 162 -18.64 -16.05 11.34
CA LYS A 162 -17.25 -16.19 10.86
C LYS A 162 -16.93 -15.06 9.89
N GLN A 163 -15.77 -14.42 10.06
CA GLN A 163 -15.21 -13.48 9.08
C GLN A 163 -14.66 -14.23 7.86
N GLU A 164 -15.57 -14.88 7.12
CA GLU A 164 -15.22 -15.79 6.05
C GLU A 164 -16.16 -15.73 4.84
N GLY A 165 -15.55 -15.77 3.65
CA GLY A 165 -16.23 -15.88 2.37
C GLY A 165 -15.88 -17.19 1.66
N TYR A 166 -16.60 -17.49 0.59
CA TYR A 166 -16.40 -18.73 -0.15
C TYR A 166 -16.17 -18.46 -1.62
N ALA A 167 -15.16 -19.12 -2.18
CA ALA A 167 -14.95 -19.13 -3.61
C ALA A 167 -15.47 -20.43 -4.22
N THR A 168 -16.30 -20.29 -5.25
CA THR A 168 -16.84 -21.40 -6.04
C THR A 168 -16.16 -21.41 -7.41
N PRO A 169 -15.58 -22.53 -7.87
CA PRO A 169 -14.96 -22.59 -9.21
C PRO A 169 -15.98 -22.42 -10.33
N VAL A 170 -15.52 -21.86 -11.45
CA VAL A 170 -16.27 -21.75 -12.71
C VAL A 170 -15.76 -22.82 -13.69
N GLY A 171 -16.62 -23.76 -14.05
CA GLY A 171 -16.25 -24.93 -14.82
C GLY A 171 -15.14 -25.73 -14.15
N ASN A 172 -14.37 -26.50 -14.93
CA ASN A 172 -13.35 -27.42 -14.38
C ASN A 172 -12.02 -26.74 -13.98
N VAL A 173 -12.04 -25.45 -13.61
CA VAL A 173 -10.84 -24.70 -13.24
C VAL A 173 -10.37 -25.07 -11.85
N GLN A 174 -9.07 -25.36 -11.71
CA GLN A 174 -8.44 -25.52 -10.42
C GLN A 174 -8.10 -24.15 -9.82
N LEU A 175 -8.58 -23.89 -8.60
CA LEU A 175 -8.31 -22.66 -7.88
C LEU A 175 -7.05 -22.79 -7.01
N SER A 176 -6.26 -21.72 -6.95
CA SER A 176 -5.06 -21.63 -6.11
C SER A 176 -5.26 -20.60 -4.99
N CYS A 177 -4.85 -20.98 -3.78
CA CYS A 177 -5.02 -20.21 -2.56
C CYS A 177 -3.76 -19.43 -2.22
N ARG A 178 -3.86 -18.11 -2.04
CA ARG A 178 -2.73 -17.19 -1.83
C ARG A 178 -2.93 -16.26 -0.66
N GLY A 179 -1.82 -15.72 -0.15
CA GLY A 179 -1.82 -14.62 0.81
C GLY A 179 -2.11 -13.28 0.12
N ILE A 180 -2.73 -12.36 0.86
CA ILE A 180 -2.79 -10.95 0.50
C ILE A 180 -2.62 -10.14 1.78
N ASN A 181 -1.91 -9.02 1.70
CA ASN A 181 -1.74 -8.08 2.79
C ASN A 181 -1.84 -6.66 2.25
N PHE A 182 -2.87 -5.92 2.67
CA PHE A 182 -2.99 -4.50 2.36
C PHE A 182 -2.56 -3.67 3.57
N ASN A 183 -1.42 -3.00 3.45
CA ASN A 183 -0.92 -2.09 4.48
C ASN A 183 -1.22 -0.64 4.10
N LEU A 184 -2.26 -0.05 4.71
CA LEU A 184 -2.66 1.35 4.48
C LEU A 184 -1.58 2.35 4.90
N LYS A 185 -0.93 2.08 6.03
CA LYS A 185 0.14 2.94 6.59
C LYS A 185 1.31 3.07 5.62
N MET A 186 1.62 2.00 4.88
CA MET A 186 2.68 1.96 3.86
C MET A 186 2.17 2.01 2.42
N TRP A 187 0.88 2.27 2.18
CA TRP A 187 0.29 2.38 0.83
C TRP A 187 0.56 1.17 -0.08
N THR A 188 0.76 -0.01 0.52
CA THR A 188 1.32 -1.17 -0.16
C THR A 188 0.36 -2.34 -0.13
N LEU A 189 0.06 -2.89 -1.31
CA LEU A 189 -0.66 -4.15 -1.47
C LEU A 189 0.34 -5.25 -1.84
N HIS A 190 0.39 -6.32 -1.04
CA HIS A 190 1.29 -7.45 -1.26
C HIS A 190 0.50 -8.73 -1.51
N PHE A 191 0.73 -9.35 -2.66
CA PHE A 191 0.24 -10.69 -3.00
C PHE A 191 1.32 -11.70 -2.61
N GLY A 192 1.00 -12.57 -1.65
CA GLY A 192 1.95 -13.46 -1.01
C GLY A 192 1.85 -14.92 -1.48
N ASP A 193 2.60 -15.77 -0.78
CA ASP A 193 2.81 -17.18 -1.11
C ASP A 193 1.56 -18.08 -1.08
N ILE A 194 1.76 -19.33 -1.53
CA ILE A 194 0.77 -20.41 -1.43
C ILE A 194 0.33 -20.57 0.03
N VAL A 195 -0.98 -20.53 0.28
CA VAL A 195 -1.54 -20.85 1.60
C VAL A 195 -2.04 -22.29 1.61
N LYS A 196 -1.44 -23.14 2.46
CA LYS A 196 -1.80 -24.57 2.58
C LYS A 196 -2.99 -24.85 3.49
N THR A 197 -3.39 -23.87 4.32
CA THR A 197 -4.43 -24.04 5.36
C THR A 197 -5.86 -24.02 4.82
N GLY A 198 -6.04 -23.77 3.51
CA GLY A 198 -7.37 -23.63 2.88
C GLY A 198 -8.06 -22.29 3.14
N LYS A 199 -7.52 -21.45 4.04
CA LYS A 199 -8.00 -20.08 4.33
C LYS A 199 -7.18 -19.06 3.56
N CYS A 200 -7.68 -18.69 2.39
CA CYS A 200 -7.03 -17.80 1.45
C CYS A 200 -7.21 -16.34 1.84
N GLY A 201 -6.22 -15.50 1.57
CA GLY A 201 -6.43 -14.06 1.48
C GLY A 201 -6.92 -13.65 0.09
N TYR A 202 -6.38 -14.31 -0.93
CA TYR A 202 -6.68 -14.09 -2.34
C TYR A 202 -6.72 -15.43 -3.10
N ILE A 203 -7.51 -15.50 -4.17
CA ILE A 203 -7.72 -16.74 -4.93
C ILE A 203 -7.45 -16.49 -6.41
N ILE A 204 -6.62 -17.36 -6.99
CA ILE A 204 -6.26 -17.36 -8.41
C ILE A 204 -7.07 -18.43 -9.14
N GLY A 205 -7.63 -18.05 -10.29
CA GLY A 205 -8.47 -18.88 -11.15
C GLY A 205 -9.84 -18.24 -11.37
N GLU A 206 -10.60 -18.74 -12.34
CA GLU A 206 -11.96 -18.26 -12.61
C GLU A 206 -12.94 -18.83 -11.56
N HIS A 207 -13.53 -17.96 -10.76
CA HIS A 207 -14.39 -18.35 -9.63
C HIS A 207 -15.52 -17.33 -9.44
N GLY A 208 -16.52 -17.67 -8.63
CA GLY A 208 -17.43 -16.70 -8.01
C GLY A 208 -17.11 -16.54 -6.53
N ILE A 209 -17.52 -15.41 -5.94
CA ILE A 209 -17.34 -15.10 -4.51
C ILE A 209 -18.72 -15.03 -3.85
N LEU A 210 -18.97 -15.94 -2.91
CA LEU A 210 -20.15 -15.98 -2.06
C LEU A 210 -19.84 -15.36 -0.69
N LEU A 211 -20.68 -14.40 -0.27
CA LEU A 211 -20.58 -13.73 1.03
C LEU A 211 -21.96 -13.66 1.69
N GLU A 212 -22.01 -13.67 3.03
CA GLU A 212 -23.15 -13.08 3.74
C GLU A 212 -23.21 -11.58 3.39
N THR A 213 -24.40 -11.07 3.09
CA THR A 213 -24.59 -9.66 2.68
C THR A 213 -24.03 -8.68 3.72
N LYS A 214 -24.08 -9.03 5.01
CA LYS A 214 -23.55 -8.19 6.10
C LYS A 214 -22.05 -7.85 5.93
N HIS A 215 -21.27 -8.72 5.29
CA HIS A 215 -19.84 -8.49 5.08
C HIS A 215 -19.55 -7.44 4.00
N LEU A 216 -20.52 -7.08 3.15
CA LEU A 216 -20.38 -5.93 2.26
C LEU A 216 -20.29 -4.60 3.03
N TYR A 217 -20.85 -4.53 4.25
CA TYR A 217 -20.75 -3.36 5.11
C TYR A 217 -19.43 -3.32 5.90
N ALA A 218 -18.63 -4.40 5.87
CA ALA A 218 -17.29 -4.42 6.46
C ALA A 218 -16.23 -3.77 5.54
N VAL A 219 -16.61 -3.41 4.31
CA VAL A 219 -15.75 -2.70 3.35
C VAL A 219 -16.34 -1.34 3.02
N SER A 220 -15.49 -0.36 2.71
CA SER A 220 -15.95 1.01 2.43
C SER A 220 -16.57 1.14 1.04
N GLN A 221 -16.07 0.40 0.05
CA GLN A 221 -16.50 0.51 -1.35
C GLN A 221 -16.58 -0.89 -2.02
N PRO A 222 -17.64 -1.68 -1.76
CA PRO A 222 -17.76 -3.07 -2.23
C PRO A 222 -17.85 -3.22 -3.77
N HIS A 223 -18.10 -2.12 -4.47
CA HIS A 223 -18.36 -2.09 -5.92
C HIS A 223 -17.33 -1.26 -6.69
N LEU A 224 -16.03 -1.37 -6.35
CA LEU A 224 -14.97 -0.76 -7.16
C LEU A 224 -14.62 -1.62 -8.40
N PRO A 225 -14.00 -1.02 -9.44
CA PRO A 225 -13.52 -1.75 -10.60
C PRO A 225 -12.58 -2.91 -10.23
N SER A 226 -12.50 -3.94 -11.07
CA SER A 226 -11.77 -5.17 -10.75
C SER A 226 -12.24 -5.75 -9.41
N THR A 227 -13.56 -5.91 -9.32
CA THR A 227 -14.38 -6.21 -8.15
C THR A 227 -13.75 -7.26 -7.24
N PHE A 228 -13.21 -8.33 -7.81
CA PHE A 228 -12.61 -9.40 -6.99
C PHE A 228 -11.36 -8.93 -6.26
N ILE A 229 -10.41 -8.33 -6.97
CA ILE A 229 -9.18 -7.79 -6.37
C ILE A 229 -9.54 -6.73 -5.32
N SER A 230 -10.53 -5.88 -5.64
CA SER A 230 -11.05 -4.87 -4.72
C SER A 230 -11.58 -5.48 -3.42
N LEU A 231 -12.46 -6.48 -3.51
CA LEU A 231 -13.03 -7.17 -2.36
C LEU A 231 -11.94 -7.83 -1.53
N TYR A 232 -11.01 -8.57 -2.17
CA TYR A 232 -9.89 -9.21 -1.48
C TYR A 232 -9.02 -8.19 -0.73
N ALA A 233 -8.65 -7.08 -1.37
CA ALA A 233 -7.83 -6.05 -0.77
C ALA A 233 -8.53 -5.40 0.43
N GLN A 234 -9.78 -4.96 0.28
CA GLN A 234 -10.52 -4.28 1.34
C GLN A 234 -10.83 -5.22 2.51
N LEU A 235 -11.28 -6.45 2.24
CA LEU A 235 -11.58 -7.43 3.28
C LEU A 235 -10.33 -7.91 4.02
N SER A 236 -9.15 -7.84 3.40
CA SER A 236 -7.88 -8.15 4.08
C SER A 236 -7.57 -7.21 5.26
N LEU A 237 -8.08 -5.97 5.22
CA LEU A 237 -7.90 -4.97 6.29
C LEU A 237 -8.63 -5.37 7.58
N VAL A 238 -9.68 -6.17 7.47
CA VAL A 238 -10.45 -6.71 8.61
C VAL A 238 -10.15 -8.20 8.83
N GLN A 239 -8.99 -8.68 8.38
CA GLN A 239 -8.50 -10.06 8.54
C GLN A 239 -9.41 -11.17 7.98
N PHE A 240 -10.35 -10.81 7.12
CA PHE A 240 -11.29 -11.73 6.50
C PHE A 240 -10.56 -12.77 5.65
N LYS A 241 -11.08 -14.00 5.60
CA LYS A 241 -10.50 -15.12 4.83
C LYS A 241 -11.51 -15.72 3.86
N PHE A 242 -11.00 -16.40 2.85
CA PHE A 242 -11.80 -17.07 1.85
C PHE A 242 -11.49 -18.56 1.83
N THR A 243 -12.52 -19.40 1.73
CA THR A 243 -12.35 -20.84 1.54
C THR A 243 -12.82 -21.24 0.15
N VAL A 244 -11.99 -22.03 -0.54
CA VAL A 244 -12.40 -22.67 -1.78
C VAL A 244 -13.36 -23.82 -1.43
N THR A 245 -14.63 -23.69 -1.82
CA THR A 245 -15.62 -24.76 -1.62
C THR A 245 -15.70 -25.66 -2.86
N LYS A 246 -15.91 -26.95 -2.62
CA LYS A 246 -16.21 -27.96 -3.65
C LYS A 246 -17.70 -28.26 -3.75
N ASP A 247 -18.50 -27.77 -2.81
CA ASP A 247 -19.93 -28.07 -2.72
C ASP A 247 -20.75 -27.24 -3.71
N LEU A 248 -20.21 -26.07 -4.08
CA LEU A 248 -20.79 -25.15 -5.03
C LEU A 248 -19.93 -25.13 -6.29
N HIS A 249 -20.60 -25.11 -7.44
CA HIS A 249 -19.95 -25.08 -8.74
C HIS A 249 -20.74 -24.21 -9.71
N LEU A 250 -20.04 -23.31 -10.39
CA LEU A 250 -20.63 -22.48 -11.45
C LEU A 250 -20.36 -23.12 -12.80
N ARG A 251 -21.38 -23.15 -13.66
CA ARG A 251 -21.22 -23.65 -15.03
C ARG A 251 -20.79 -22.50 -15.93
N LYS A 252 -19.80 -22.76 -16.79
CA LYS A 252 -19.37 -21.82 -17.81
C LYS A 252 -20.26 -21.92 -19.06
N LEU A 253 -20.74 -20.79 -19.55
CA LEU A 253 -21.45 -20.71 -20.83
C LEU A 253 -20.45 -20.82 -21.99
N PRO A 254 -20.85 -21.41 -23.13
CA PRO A 254 -20.01 -21.40 -24.32
C PRO A 254 -19.77 -19.97 -24.79
N THR A 255 -18.50 -19.55 -24.80
CA THR A 255 -18.10 -18.24 -25.33
C THR A 255 -17.50 -18.40 -26.72
N LYS A 256 -17.78 -17.46 -27.62
CA LYS A 256 -17.08 -17.40 -28.91
C LYS A 256 -15.59 -17.08 -28.70
N PRO A 257 -14.69 -17.62 -29.52
CA PRO A 257 -13.28 -17.21 -29.49
C PRO A 257 -13.17 -15.71 -29.74
N LYS A 258 -12.45 -15.00 -28.88
CA LYS A 258 -12.18 -13.57 -29.05
C LYS A 258 -11.16 -13.35 -30.16
N SER A 259 -11.35 -12.30 -30.96
CA SER A 259 -10.35 -11.89 -31.96
C SER A 259 -9.06 -11.38 -31.28
N PRO A 260 -7.90 -11.37 -31.97
CA PRO A 260 -6.67 -10.78 -31.42
C PRO A 260 -6.84 -9.32 -30.99
N GLN A 261 -7.61 -8.53 -31.74
CA GLN A 261 -7.93 -7.15 -31.42
C GLN A 261 -8.76 -7.05 -30.13
N ALA A 262 -9.78 -7.90 -29.96
CA ALA A 262 -10.59 -7.94 -28.76
C ALA A 262 -9.79 -8.40 -27.53
N LEU A 263 -8.88 -9.36 -27.68
CA LEU A 263 -7.96 -9.76 -26.61
C LEU A 263 -7.04 -8.60 -26.18
N TRP A 264 -6.54 -7.82 -27.14
CA TRP A 264 -5.74 -6.63 -26.83
C TRP A 264 -6.56 -5.56 -26.11
N GLN A 265 -7.77 -5.24 -26.59
CA GLN A 265 -8.67 -4.28 -25.96
C GLN A 265 -9.04 -4.69 -24.53
N LEU A 266 -9.37 -5.97 -24.32
CA LEU A 266 -9.65 -6.52 -23.00
C LEU A 266 -8.46 -6.36 -22.05
N LYS A 267 -7.23 -6.62 -22.54
CA LYS A 267 -6.01 -6.43 -21.74
C LYS A 267 -5.85 -4.97 -21.32
N GLN A 268 -6.04 -4.02 -22.24
CA GLN A 268 -5.96 -2.58 -21.95
C GLN A 268 -7.04 -2.14 -20.96
N PHE A 269 -8.28 -2.60 -21.14
CA PHE A 269 -9.40 -2.30 -20.24
C PHE A 269 -9.13 -2.81 -18.82
N LYS A 270 -8.68 -4.06 -18.67
CA LYS A 270 -8.32 -4.63 -17.37
C LYS A 270 -7.19 -3.85 -16.70
N GLN A 271 -6.16 -3.48 -17.48
CA GLN A 271 -5.05 -2.68 -16.95
C GLN A 271 -5.50 -1.32 -16.43
N LYS A 272 -6.35 -0.61 -17.18
CA LYS A 272 -6.94 0.67 -16.74
C LYS A 272 -7.83 0.51 -15.51
N SER A 273 -8.67 -0.53 -15.49
CA SER A 273 -9.56 -0.81 -14.35
C SER A 273 -8.77 -1.07 -13.06
N VAL A 274 -7.66 -1.82 -13.15
CA VAL A 274 -6.78 -2.08 -12.01
C VAL A 274 -6.04 -0.81 -11.57
N GLN A 275 -5.57 0.02 -12.52
CA GLN A 275 -4.96 1.32 -12.20
C GLN A 275 -5.94 2.23 -11.44
N GLN A 276 -7.18 2.31 -11.90
CA GLN A 276 -8.23 3.09 -11.26
C GLN A 276 -8.57 2.55 -9.86
N LEU A 277 -8.68 1.23 -9.71
CA LEU A 277 -8.88 0.58 -8.42
C LEU A 277 -7.79 0.99 -7.41
N TYR A 278 -6.52 0.85 -7.79
CA TYR A 278 -5.41 1.16 -6.90
C TYR A 278 -5.33 2.65 -6.57
N HIS A 279 -5.64 3.52 -7.53
CA HIS A 279 -5.79 4.95 -7.26
C HIS A 279 -6.89 5.22 -6.21
N GLN A 280 -8.08 4.62 -6.37
CA GLN A 280 -9.21 4.79 -5.45
C GLN A 280 -8.94 4.23 -4.05
N LEU A 281 -8.20 3.13 -3.93
CA LEU A 281 -7.78 2.56 -2.64
C LEU A 281 -6.56 3.27 -2.03
N GLY A 282 -5.91 4.18 -2.76
CA GLY A 282 -4.66 4.81 -2.33
C GLY A 282 -3.49 3.82 -2.26
N VAL A 283 -3.48 2.78 -3.10
CA VAL A 283 -2.33 1.89 -3.27
C VAL A 283 -1.29 2.58 -4.14
N LYS A 284 -0.05 2.69 -3.65
CA LYS A 284 1.07 3.32 -4.36
C LYS A 284 2.15 2.31 -4.78
N LYS A 285 2.16 1.14 -4.14
CA LYS A 285 3.08 0.04 -4.44
C LYS A 285 2.32 -1.29 -4.41
N VAL A 286 2.50 -2.10 -5.45
CA VAL A 286 2.02 -3.49 -5.49
C VAL A 286 3.23 -4.41 -5.57
N VAL A 287 3.29 -5.39 -4.67
CA VAL A 287 4.29 -6.45 -4.70
C VAL A 287 3.60 -7.75 -5.07
N HIS A 288 4.00 -8.34 -6.19
CA HIS A 288 3.45 -9.58 -6.73
C HIS A 288 4.12 -10.80 -6.11
N GLU A 289 3.57 -11.98 -6.38
CA GLU A 289 4.03 -13.26 -5.80
C GLU A 289 5.47 -13.63 -6.20
N ASN A 290 5.99 -13.04 -7.27
CA ASN A 290 7.37 -13.22 -7.73
C ASN A 290 8.30 -12.06 -7.30
N GLU A 291 7.91 -11.31 -6.27
CA GLU A 291 8.59 -10.11 -5.75
C GLU A 291 8.69 -8.95 -6.76
N LYS A 292 8.06 -9.08 -7.94
CA LYS A 292 7.96 -7.96 -8.89
C LYS A 292 7.19 -6.83 -8.22
N VAL A 293 7.73 -5.61 -8.38
CA VAL A 293 7.08 -4.39 -7.88
C VAL A 293 6.47 -3.62 -9.05
N ASP A 294 5.20 -3.25 -8.93
CA ASP A 294 4.55 -2.27 -9.79
C ASP A 294 4.20 -1.01 -8.97
N TRP A 295 4.49 0.15 -9.55
CA TRP A 295 4.31 1.45 -8.93
C TRP A 295 3.04 2.16 -9.43
N TYR A 296 2.30 2.75 -8.49
CA TYR A 296 1.05 3.48 -8.73
C TYR A 296 1.05 4.84 -8.01
N GLY A 297 2.24 5.36 -7.72
CA GLY A 297 2.47 6.66 -7.09
C GLY A 297 3.23 7.63 -7.99
N CYS A 298 3.95 8.59 -7.39
CA CYS A 298 4.68 9.61 -8.14
C CYS A 298 5.92 9.07 -8.84
N HIS A 299 6.25 9.67 -9.98
CA HIS A 299 7.45 9.50 -10.79
C HIS A 299 8.03 10.88 -11.17
N LYS A 300 9.10 10.90 -11.99
CA LYS A 300 9.88 12.09 -12.32
C LYS A 300 9.06 13.19 -13.01
N GLU A 301 8.08 12.81 -13.84
CA GLU A 301 7.21 13.72 -14.60
C GLU A 301 5.90 14.08 -13.87
N SER A 302 5.68 13.56 -12.66
CA SER A 302 4.50 13.87 -11.85
C SER A 302 4.88 14.66 -10.59
N THR A 303 3.94 15.39 -10.01
CA THR A 303 4.13 15.96 -8.68
C THR A 303 4.33 14.86 -7.63
N ARG A 304 4.98 15.22 -6.51
CA ARG A 304 5.08 14.31 -5.35
C ARG A 304 3.70 14.01 -4.77
N CYS A 305 3.57 12.93 -4.00
CA CYS A 305 2.26 12.44 -3.56
C CYS A 305 1.54 13.27 -2.48
N PHE A 306 2.22 14.23 -1.85
CA PHE A 306 1.66 15.08 -0.80
C PHE A 306 1.96 16.56 -1.12
N ASP A 307 1.09 17.44 -0.65
CA ASP A 307 1.17 18.88 -0.92
C ASP A 307 2.34 19.54 -0.17
N THR A 308 2.39 20.87 -0.17
CA THR A 308 3.31 21.69 0.60
C THR A 308 3.21 21.33 2.09
N VAL A 309 4.36 21.09 2.72
CA VAL A 309 4.42 20.70 4.14
C VAL A 309 4.03 21.92 4.99
N TYR A 310 3.13 21.72 5.95
CA TYR A 310 2.70 22.77 6.87
C TYR A 310 3.25 22.47 8.26
N GLN A 311 4.01 23.42 8.83
CA GLN A 311 4.61 23.31 10.17
C GLN A 311 5.33 21.97 10.41
N ASP A 312 6.20 21.59 9.47
CA ASP A 312 7.01 20.35 9.52
C ASP A 312 6.17 19.05 9.57
N MET A 313 4.87 19.11 9.21
CA MET A 313 3.97 17.96 9.20
C MET A 313 3.30 17.75 7.82
N PRO A 314 3.74 16.75 7.03
CA PRO A 314 3.06 16.37 5.79
C PRO A 314 1.63 15.84 5.97
N GLU A 315 0.79 16.00 4.94
CA GLU A 315 -0.62 15.58 4.91
C GLU A 315 -0.82 14.08 5.25
N PHE A 316 0.07 13.20 4.80
CA PHE A 316 -0.05 11.77 5.09
C PHE A 316 -0.01 11.40 6.58
N LEU A 317 0.64 12.20 7.41
CA LEU A 317 0.70 11.96 8.86
C LEU A 317 -0.65 12.21 9.54
N TYR A 318 -1.39 13.22 9.09
CA TYR A 318 -2.77 13.48 9.54
C TYR A 318 -3.72 12.33 9.18
N HIS A 319 -3.41 11.58 8.12
CA HIS A 319 -4.15 10.38 7.73
C HIS A 319 -3.70 9.10 8.44
N GLY A 320 -2.80 9.19 9.42
CA GLY A 320 -2.25 8.03 10.13
C GLY A 320 -1.38 7.13 9.24
N ARG A 321 -0.85 7.68 8.14
CA ARG A 321 0.00 6.97 7.18
C ARG A 321 1.45 7.43 7.29
N TRP A 322 2.34 6.65 6.70
CA TRP A 322 3.75 7.00 6.53
C TRP A 322 4.00 7.57 5.14
N THR A 323 5.24 7.92 4.85
CA THR A 323 5.61 8.50 3.55
C THR A 323 5.28 7.52 2.44
N PRO A 324 4.63 7.96 1.34
CA PRO A 324 4.34 7.09 0.21
C PRO A 324 5.62 6.41 -0.31
N PRO A 325 5.57 5.09 -0.59
CA PRO A 325 6.78 4.31 -0.89
C PRO A 325 7.46 4.76 -2.19
N CYS A 326 6.70 5.32 -3.14
CA CYS A 326 7.25 5.94 -4.35
C CYS A 326 8.06 7.20 -4.02
N CYS A 327 7.63 7.98 -3.04
CA CYS A 327 8.37 9.17 -2.60
C CYS A 327 9.68 8.76 -1.92
N LEU A 328 9.64 7.77 -1.02
CA LEU A 328 10.85 7.20 -0.43
C LEU A 328 11.81 6.64 -1.50
N ASN A 329 11.30 5.97 -2.54
CA ASN A 329 12.13 5.50 -3.66
C ASN A 329 12.83 6.67 -4.35
N ASN A 330 12.09 7.72 -4.70
CA ASN A 330 12.62 8.87 -5.42
C ASN A 330 13.61 9.67 -4.56
N LEU A 331 13.41 9.75 -3.23
CA LEU A 331 14.39 10.34 -2.30
C LEU A 331 15.71 9.55 -2.28
N ARG A 332 15.65 8.20 -2.28
CA ARG A 332 16.87 7.36 -2.39
C ARG A 332 17.59 7.59 -3.72
N GLU A 333 16.85 7.71 -4.82
CA GLU A 333 17.41 8.02 -6.14
C GLU A 333 18.10 9.39 -6.16
N THR A 334 17.43 10.44 -5.67
CA THR A 334 18.02 11.79 -5.55
C THR A 334 19.25 11.78 -4.64
N SER A 335 19.20 11.08 -3.51
CA SER A 335 20.35 10.97 -2.59
C SER A 335 21.56 10.35 -3.28
N LYS A 336 21.35 9.23 -3.99
CA LYS A 336 22.40 8.56 -4.75
C LYS A 336 23.00 9.48 -5.80
N HIS A 337 22.18 10.24 -6.53
CA HIS A 337 22.62 11.21 -7.52
C HIS A 337 23.52 12.29 -6.91
N VAL A 338 23.04 12.94 -5.85
CA VAL A 338 23.77 13.99 -5.14
C VAL A 338 25.10 13.46 -4.60
N PHE A 339 25.09 12.32 -3.90
CA PHE A 339 26.31 11.77 -3.30
C PHE A 339 27.34 11.43 -4.37
N THR A 340 26.92 10.84 -5.49
CA THR A 340 27.81 10.53 -6.63
C THR A 340 28.49 11.78 -7.18
N ILE A 341 27.75 12.89 -7.31
CA ILE A 341 28.32 14.17 -7.78
C ILE A 341 29.31 14.75 -6.77
N LEU A 342 28.96 14.77 -5.48
CA LEU A 342 29.83 15.29 -4.43
C LEU A 342 31.13 14.48 -4.32
N GLU A 343 31.05 13.16 -4.39
CA GLU A 343 32.21 12.25 -4.36
C GLU A 343 33.12 12.46 -5.58
N ARG A 344 32.53 12.57 -6.79
CA ARG A 344 33.28 12.86 -8.02
C ARG A 344 34.03 14.20 -7.94
N CYS A 345 33.42 15.20 -7.32
CA CYS A 345 34.02 16.52 -7.11
C CYS A 345 34.92 16.59 -5.87
N LYS A 346 35.08 15.49 -5.12
CA LYS A 346 35.86 15.44 -3.87
C LYS A 346 35.40 16.48 -2.84
N VAL A 347 34.09 16.71 -2.78
CA VAL A 347 33.43 17.51 -1.74
C VAL A 347 33.22 16.63 -0.52
N ARG A 348 33.74 17.05 0.62
CA ARG A 348 33.50 16.37 1.90
C ARG A 348 32.06 16.63 2.33
N TYR A 349 31.26 15.57 2.34
CA TYR A 349 29.88 15.57 2.82
C TYR A 349 29.69 14.56 3.95
N TRP A 350 28.58 14.68 4.68
CA TRP A 350 28.13 13.69 5.64
C TRP A 350 26.60 13.69 5.73
N LEU A 351 26.00 12.54 6.02
CA LEU A 351 24.60 12.48 6.41
C LEU A 351 24.35 13.31 7.67
N GLU A 352 23.26 14.07 7.67
CA GLU A 352 22.90 14.98 8.76
C GLU A 352 21.48 14.70 9.27
N GLY A 353 21.13 15.24 10.43
CA GLY A 353 19.74 15.30 10.90
C GLY A 353 19.00 13.96 10.90
N GLY A 354 17.77 13.97 10.36
CA GLY A 354 16.89 12.79 10.27
C GLY A 354 17.47 11.68 9.38
N SER A 355 18.27 12.06 8.37
CA SER A 355 18.90 11.10 7.45
C SER A 355 19.98 10.26 8.11
N LEU A 356 20.86 10.88 8.92
CA LEU A 356 21.85 10.12 9.69
C LEU A 356 21.18 9.24 10.75
N LEU A 357 20.10 9.73 11.38
CA LEU A 357 19.33 8.95 12.35
C LEU A 357 18.65 7.74 11.68
N GLY A 358 18.08 7.93 10.50
CA GLY A 358 17.52 6.86 9.67
C GLY A 358 18.58 5.83 9.29
N ALA A 359 19.75 6.27 8.84
CA ALA A 359 20.87 5.37 8.54
C ALA A 359 21.28 4.52 9.75
N ALA A 360 21.37 5.13 10.93
CA ALA A 360 21.72 4.43 12.16
C ALA A 360 20.65 3.42 12.62
N ARG A 361 19.36 3.72 12.40
CA ARG A 361 18.23 2.90 12.88
C ARG A 361 17.77 1.84 11.88
N TYR A 362 17.57 2.24 10.62
CA TYR A 362 16.95 1.42 9.57
C TYR A 362 17.89 1.10 8.41
N ARG A 363 19.09 1.70 8.38
CA ARG A 363 19.98 1.72 7.20
C ARG A 363 19.31 2.34 5.97
N ASP A 364 18.35 3.23 6.21
CA ASP A 364 17.46 3.81 5.21
C ASP A 364 16.84 5.11 5.76
N ILE A 365 16.08 5.82 4.92
CA ILE A 365 15.27 6.98 5.32
C ILE A 365 14.26 6.54 6.40
N ILE A 366 14.01 7.39 7.39
CA ILE A 366 12.96 7.15 8.38
C ILE A 366 11.62 7.01 7.61
N PRO A 367 10.79 5.97 7.84
CA PRO A 367 9.65 5.68 6.96
C PRO A 367 8.59 6.79 6.87
N TRP A 368 8.60 7.74 7.80
CA TRP A 368 7.71 8.89 7.85
C TRP A 368 8.39 10.24 7.57
N ASP A 369 9.69 10.23 7.23
CA ASP A 369 10.42 11.41 6.73
C ASP A 369 10.09 11.68 5.26
N TYR A 370 10.28 12.93 4.84
CA TYR A 370 9.87 13.39 3.51
C TYR A 370 11.00 14.05 2.69
N ASP A 371 12.18 14.19 3.25
CA ASP A 371 13.38 14.77 2.65
C ASP A 371 14.65 14.00 3.10
N VAL A 372 15.80 14.49 2.65
CA VAL A 372 17.12 13.97 3.05
C VAL A 372 18.06 15.14 3.32
N ASP A 373 18.78 15.09 4.43
CA ASP A 373 19.70 16.15 4.86
C ASP A 373 21.14 15.68 4.81
N ILE A 374 22.01 16.51 4.23
CA ILE A 374 23.46 16.34 4.31
C ILE A 374 24.17 17.64 4.69
N GLY A 375 25.27 17.51 5.42
CA GLY A 375 26.22 18.60 5.64
C GLY A 375 27.38 18.53 4.64
N ILE A 376 27.93 19.68 4.26
CA ILE A 376 29.18 19.79 3.49
C ILE A 376 30.12 20.80 4.15
N TYR A 377 31.43 20.69 3.87
CA TYR A 377 32.36 21.78 4.13
C TYR A 377 32.12 22.94 3.14
N LYS A 378 31.88 24.15 3.65
CA LYS A 378 31.65 25.37 2.84
C LYS A 378 32.82 25.67 1.91
N ASP A 379 34.06 25.43 2.36
CA ASP A 379 35.28 25.63 1.56
C ASP A 379 35.38 24.68 0.35
N ASP A 380 34.60 23.59 0.34
CA ASP A 380 34.59 22.62 -0.75
C ASP A 380 33.63 23.00 -1.89
N ILE A 381 32.79 24.03 -1.73
CA ILE A 381 31.82 24.47 -2.76
C ILE A 381 32.52 24.75 -4.09
N GLY A 382 33.68 25.42 -4.06
CA GLY A 382 34.45 25.76 -5.26
C GLY A 382 35.06 24.55 -5.99
N LYS A 383 35.05 23.35 -5.39
CA LYS A 383 35.54 22.11 -6.04
C LYS A 383 34.50 21.51 -7.01
N CYS A 384 33.25 21.93 -6.89
CA CYS A 384 32.13 21.35 -7.62
C CYS A 384 31.45 22.42 -8.47
N THR A 385 31.44 22.23 -9.79
CA THR A 385 30.81 23.17 -10.72
C THR A 385 29.31 23.24 -10.51
N GLN A 386 28.68 22.10 -10.17
CA GLN A 386 27.27 22.04 -9.79
C GLN A 386 27.01 22.99 -8.61
N LEU A 387 27.68 22.79 -7.47
CA LEU A 387 27.49 23.65 -6.29
C LEU A 387 27.80 25.13 -6.54
N SER A 388 28.85 25.41 -7.30
CA SER A 388 29.23 26.78 -7.66
C SER A 388 28.18 27.47 -8.53
N ARG A 389 27.53 26.72 -9.43
CA ARG A 389 26.47 27.24 -10.30
C ARG A 389 25.21 27.58 -9.51
N ILE A 390 24.82 26.76 -8.53
CA ILE A 390 23.63 26.98 -7.70
C ILE A 390 23.70 28.31 -6.95
N ALA A 391 24.91 28.73 -6.55
CA ALA A 391 25.12 30.00 -5.88
C ALA A 391 24.78 31.22 -6.76
N LEU A 392 24.71 31.05 -8.09
CA LEU A 392 24.39 32.09 -9.07
C LEU A 392 22.94 32.00 -9.55
N GLU A 393 22.50 30.79 -9.91
CA GLU A 393 21.16 30.56 -10.47
C GLU A 393 20.67 29.13 -10.19
N SER A 394 19.35 28.96 -10.12
CA SER A 394 18.74 27.63 -10.17
C SER A 394 18.88 27.04 -11.56
N TYR A 395 19.13 25.73 -11.67
CA TYR A 395 19.21 25.05 -12.97
C TYR A 395 18.76 23.59 -12.88
N VAL A 396 18.50 22.97 -14.04
CA VAL A 396 18.23 21.53 -14.16
C VAL A 396 19.43 20.87 -14.80
N ASP A 397 19.90 19.77 -14.23
CA ASP A 397 21.02 19.02 -14.80
C ASP A 397 20.58 18.06 -15.92
N ASP A 398 21.56 17.42 -16.57
CA ASP A 398 21.33 16.53 -17.70
C ASP A 398 20.51 15.26 -17.34
N GLU A 399 20.37 14.94 -16.04
CA GLU A 399 19.57 13.83 -15.52
C GLU A 399 18.20 14.29 -14.99
N GLY A 400 17.85 15.57 -15.21
CA GLY A 400 16.55 16.15 -14.89
C GLY A 400 16.35 16.48 -13.42
N TYR A 401 17.41 16.57 -12.61
CA TYR A 401 17.31 17.05 -11.22
C TYR A 401 17.44 18.56 -11.17
N LYS A 402 16.59 19.21 -10.37
CA LYS A 402 16.59 20.67 -10.22
C LYS A 402 17.45 21.05 -9.02
N TRP A 403 18.46 21.87 -9.25
CA TRP A 403 19.34 22.41 -8.22
C TRP A 403 19.04 23.88 -7.99
N GLU A 404 18.86 24.27 -6.74
CA GLU A 404 18.51 25.64 -6.36
C GLU A 404 19.07 26.03 -4.99
N LYS A 405 19.23 27.33 -4.76
CA LYS A 405 19.49 27.87 -3.43
C LYS A 405 18.17 28.08 -2.72
N ALA A 406 18.05 27.62 -1.47
CA ALA A 406 16.84 27.81 -0.70
C ALA A 406 16.62 29.29 -0.37
N ILE A 407 15.35 29.73 -0.37
CA ILE A 407 14.98 31.11 -0.04
C ILE A 407 14.94 31.29 1.49
N GLU A 408 14.63 30.23 2.22
CA GLU A 408 14.37 30.23 3.67
C GLU A 408 15.63 30.23 4.54
N GLY A 409 16.80 29.95 3.95
CA GLY A 409 18.07 29.87 4.67
C GLY A 409 19.26 29.74 3.73
N ASP A 410 20.48 29.73 4.28
CA ASP A 410 21.71 29.72 3.50
C ASP A 410 22.17 28.28 3.19
N PHE A 411 21.30 27.52 2.49
CA PHE A 411 21.53 26.13 2.09
C PHE A 411 21.10 25.87 0.64
N TYR A 412 21.53 24.74 0.08
CA TYR A 412 21.17 24.33 -1.28
C TYR A 412 20.17 23.17 -1.25
N ARG A 413 19.35 23.08 -2.29
CA ARG A 413 18.32 22.06 -2.43
C ARG A 413 18.43 21.40 -3.80
N VAL A 414 18.35 20.08 -3.82
CA VAL A 414 18.32 19.28 -5.05
C VAL A 414 17.01 18.52 -5.10
N GLN A 415 16.11 18.93 -5.99
CA GLN A 415 14.80 18.34 -6.16
C GLN A 415 14.84 17.20 -7.18
N TYR A 416 13.98 16.20 -7.01
CA TYR A 416 13.89 15.04 -7.89
C TYR A 416 13.63 15.46 -9.33
N SER A 417 12.77 16.46 -9.57
CA SER A 417 12.64 17.12 -10.88
C SER A 417 12.04 18.52 -10.73
N GLU A 418 11.89 19.25 -11.84
CA GLU A 418 11.16 20.54 -11.84
C GLU A 418 9.72 20.44 -11.35
N VAL A 419 9.09 19.28 -11.55
CA VAL A 419 7.69 19.02 -11.19
C VAL A 419 7.59 18.28 -9.86
N ASN A 420 8.57 17.43 -9.54
CA ASN A 420 8.58 16.59 -8.34
C ASN A 420 9.55 17.14 -7.28
N HIS A 421 8.99 17.85 -6.30
CA HIS A 421 9.76 18.60 -5.28
C HIS A 421 10.17 17.76 -4.05
N LEU A 422 10.29 16.44 -4.20
CA LEU A 422 11.05 15.63 -3.22
C LEU A 422 12.52 16.02 -3.32
N HIS A 423 13.23 16.17 -2.21
CA HIS A 423 14.53 16.82 -2.25
C HIS A 423 15.56 16.28 -1.26
N VAL A 424 16.81 16.59 -1.59
CA VAL A 424 17.97 16.52 -0.69
C VAL A 424 18.39 17.95 -0.37
N ASP A 425 18.47 18.29 0.91
CA ASP A 425 18.99 19.56 1.41
C ASP A 425 20.47 19.44 1.79
N ILE A 426 21.25 20.43 1.37
CA ILE A 426 22.71 20.48 1.49
C ILE A 426 23.09 21.70 2.31
N PHE A 427 23.54 21.47 3.54
CA PHE A 427 23.90 22.49 4.52
C PHE A 427 25.41 22.76 4.52
N PRO A 428 25.86 23.95 4.10
CA PRO A 428 27.28 24.31 4.18
C PRO A 428 27.68 24.71 5.60
N PHE A 429 28.68 24.02 6.17
CA PHE A 429 29.29 24.36 7.46
C PHE A 429 30.74 24.81 7.29
N TYR A 430 31.21 25.65 8.21
CA TYR A 430 32.63 26.03 8.32
C TYR A 430 33.12 25.87 9.77
N SER A 431 34.42 25.60 9.93
CA SER A 431 35.03 25.48 11.26
C SER A 431 35.37 26.85 11.82
N LYS A 432 34.96 27.10 13.07
CA LYS A 432 35.35 28.26 13.87
C LYS A 432 35.93 27.74 15.17
N ASN A 433 37.25 27.77 15.29
CA ASN A 433 37.99 27.26 16.46
C ASN A 433 37.65 25.80 16.83
N GLY A 434 37.52 24.92 15.83
CA GLY A 434 37.22 23.49 16.04
C GLY A 434 35.75 23.17 16.30
N VAL A 435 34.85 24.14 16.11
CA VAL A 435 33.39 23.98 16.14
C VAL A 435 32.84 24.24 14.75
N MET A 436 32.08 23.28 14.21
CA MET A 436 31.37 23.44 12.95
C MET A 436 30.13 24.29 13.17
N THR A 437 30.02 25.37 12.39
CA THR A 437 28.92 26.34 12.46
C THR A 437 28.45 26.73 11.05
N LYS A 438 27.31 27.40 10.96
CA LYS A 438 26.72 27.95 9.74
C LYS A 438 26.03 29.28 10.03
N ASP A 439 25.64 29.99 8.97
CA ASP A 439 25.17 31.38 9.06
C ASP A 439 23.68 31.49 9.43
N THR A 440 22.88 30.42 9.23
CA THR A 440 21.43 30.40 9.49
C THR A 440 20.98 29.12 10.18
N TRP A 441 20.07 29.22 11.16
CA TRP A 441 19.60 28.10 11.98
C TRP A 441 18.06 28.09 12.10
N PHE A 442 17.47 26.89 12.12
CA PHE A 442 16.03 26.70 12.31
C PHE A 442 15.69 26.55 13.79
N LYS A 443 15.08 27.59 14.38
CA LYS A 443 14.76 27.63 15.82
C LYS A 443 13.84 26.49 16.29
N THR A 444 13.02 25.95 15.41
CA THR A 444 12.11 24.83 15.71
C THR A 444 12.81 23.47 15.74
N HIS A 445 14.04 23.39 15.23
CA HIS A 445 14.79 22.15 15.06
C HIS A 445 15.95 22.10 16.06
N ARG A 446 15.74 21.43 17.20
CA ARG A 446 16.78 21.28 18.24
C ARG A 446 18.09 20.71 17.69
N GLN A 447 18.00 19.79 16.74
CA GLN A 447 19.12 19.12 16.11
C GLN A 447 19.93 20.03 15.18
N ASP A 448 19.36 21.15 14.75
CA ASP A 448 20.04 22.15 13.94
C ASP A 448 20.88 23.05 14.85
N THR A 449 22.04 22.53 15.26
CA THR A 449 22.96 23.16 16.20
C THR A 449 24.43 22.96 15.81
N GLU A 450 25.30 23.81 16.38
CA GLU A 450 26.76 23.70 16.24
C GLU A 450 27.27 22.42 16.88
N PHE A 451 28.35 21.86 16.32
CA PHE A 451 28.94 20.62 16.83
C PHE A 451 30.47 20.61 16.70
N PRO A 452 31.20 19.86 17.55
CA PRO A 452 32.65 19.76 17.46
C PRO A 452 33.13 19.17 16.12
N GLU A 453 34.14 19.78 15.51
CA GLU A 453 34.72 19.33 14.24
C GLU A 453 35.39 17.95 14.31
N TYR A 454 35.77 17.49 15.51
CA TYR A 454 36.38 16.17 15.67
C TYR A 454 35.45 15.05 15.17
N PHE A 455 34.13 15.26 15.15
CA PHE A 455 33.17 14.31 14.58
C PHE A 455 33.35 14.10 13.07
N LEU A 456 34.03 15.01 12.37
CA LEU A 456 34.28 14.93 10.93
C LEU A 456 35.72 14.51 10.60
N THR A 457 36.58 14.30 11.61
CA THR A 457 38.02 14.05 11.43
C THR A 457 38.47 12.76 12.13
N PRO A 458 38.49 11.60 11.43
CA PRO A 458 38.05 11.39 10.04
C PRO A 458 36.53 11.24 9.94
N LEU A 459 35.99 11.40 8.73
CA LEU A 459 34.65 10.91 8.40
C LEU A 459 34.61 9.38 8.45
N SER A 460 33.43 8.84 8.69
CA SER A 460 33.11 7.41 8.65
C SER A 460 32.11 7.10 7.54
N TRP A 461 31.62 5.86 7.50
CA TRP A 461 30.67 5.40 6.49
C TRP A 461 29.54 4.61 7.13
N VAL A 462 28.34 4.75 6.57
CA VAL A 462 27.14 4.03 7.02
C VAL A 462 26.26 3.66 5.83
N MET A 463 25.58 2.51 5.92
CA MET A 463 24.58 2.14 4.93
C MET A 463 23.35 3.04 5.04
N PHE A 464 22.92 3.62 3.92
CA PHE A 464 21.74 4.46 3.81
C PHE A 464 21.09 4.26 2.44
N GLY A 465 19.83 3.83 2.41
CA GLY A 465 19.07 3.73 1.15
C GLY A 465 19.66 2.75 0.14
N GLY A 466 20.38 1.72 0.61
CA GLY A 466 21.04 0.72 -0.25
C GLY A 466 22.43 1.12 -0.77
N ILE A 467 22.95 2.28 -0.39
CA ILE A 467 24.32 2.73 -0.71
C ILE A 467 25.13 2.99 0.55
N ASN A 468 26.45 3.01 0.43
CA ASN A 468 27.34 3.40 1.53
C ASN A 468 27.57 4.91 1.46
N ALA A 469 27.13 5.66 2.47
CA ALA A 469 27.17 7.11 2.51
C ALA A 469 28.18 7.59 3.57
N SER A 470 28.78 8.75 3.33
CA SER A 470 29.67 9.40 4.29
C SER A 470 28.89 9.85 5.53
N ALA A 471 29.48 9.70 6.72
CA ALA A 471 28.87 10.05 7.99
C ALA A 471 29.91 10.62 8.97
N PRO A 472 29.48 11.33 10.03
CA PRO A 472 30.38 11.65 11.14
C PRO A 472 30.97 10.37 11.75
N ASN A 473 32.18 10.43 12.31
CA ASN A 473 32.65 9.37 13.19
C ASN A 473 31.82 9.34 14.48
N HIS A 474 31.90 8.24 15.23
CA HIS A 474 31.14 8.08 16.48
C HIS A 474 29.64 8.43 16.32
N ILE A 475 28.99 7.88 15.28
CA ILE A 475 27.63 8.23 14.85
C ILE A 475 26.62 8.30 16.02
N ARG A 476 26.68 7.36 16.96
CA ARG A 476 25.82 7.37 18.15
C ARG A 476 26.02 8.64 18.98
N ASP A 477 27.27 8.96 19.31
CA ASP A 477 27.59 10.12 20.15
C ASP A 477 27.19 11.42 19.46
N PHE A 478 27.40 11.51 18.15
CA PHE A 478 26.95 12.64 17.33
C PHE A 478 25.42 12.81 17.35
N LEU A 479 24.67 11.72 17.15
CA LEU A 479 23.21 11.74 17.18
C LEU A 479 22.67 12.06 18.58
N GLU A 480 23.26 11.49 19.63
CA GLU A 480 22.86 11.77 21.01
C GLU A 480 23.20 13.20 21.44
N TYR A 481 24.27 13.79 20.89
CA TYR A 481 24.59 15.20 21.07
C TYR A 481 23.50 16.09 20.48
N LYS A 482 23.04 15.81 19.25
CA LYS A 482 22.03 16.63 18.55
C LYS A 482 20.60 16.42 19.06
N PHE A 483 20.18 15.16 19.22
CA PHE A 483 18.78 14.82 19.52
C PHE A 483 18.53 14.45 20.99
N GLY A 484 19.59 14.13 21.74
CA GLY A 484 19.50 13.61 23.10
C GLY A 484 19.74 12.10 23.18
N LYS A 485 20.08 11.64 24.40
CA LYS A 485 20.43 10.24 24.67
C LYS A 485 19.32 9.27 24.30
N GLY A 486 19.68 8.12 23.72
CA GLY A 486 18.74 7.05 23.37
C GLY A 486 17.87 7.33 22.14
N VAL A 487 18.17 8.38 21.36
CA VAL A 487 17.40 8.72 20.15
C VAL A 487 17.35 7.57 19.14
N ILE A 488 18.42 6.78 19.02
CA ILE A 488 18.48 5.68 18.04
C ILE A 488 17.46 4.60 18.40
N GLU A 489 17.38 4.23 19.68
CA GLU A 489 16.50 3.18 20.20
C GLU A 489 15.05 3.62 20.41
N SER A 490 14.81 4.93 20.54
CA SER A 490 13.49 5.48 20.91
C SER A 490 12.91 6.34 19.78
N PRO A 491 12.32 5.74 18.72
CA PRO A 491 11.69 6.49 17.64
C PRO A 491 10.54 7.33 18.19
N LYS A 492 10.58 8.65 17.92
CA LYS A 492 9.44 9.53 18.14
C LYS A 492 8.67 9.67 16.84
N TYR A 493 7.45 9.15 16.84
CA TYR A 493 6.53 9.31 15.74
C TYR A 493 5.88 10.70 15.82
N PRO A 494 5.69 11.40 14.69
CA PRO A 494 4.81 12.56 14.65
C PRO A 494 3.43 12.14 15.13
N ASN A 495 2.96 12.70 16.24
CA ASN A 495 1.63 12.41 16.76
C ASN A 495 0.63 13.44 16.22
N ALA A 496 -0.25 13.02 15.32
CA ALA A 496 -1.29 13.88 14.76
C ALA A 496 -2.24 14.44 15.84
N GLU A 497 -2.48 13.70 16.93
CA GLU A 497 -3.35 14.15 18.04
C GLU A 497 -2.75 15.34 18.80
N VAL A 498 -1.43 15.55 18.73
CA VAL A 498 -0.75 16.68 19.38
C VAL A 498 -0.90 17.98 18.56
N VAL A 499 -1.28 17.88 17.28
CA VAL A 499 -1.30 19.01 16.33
C VAL A 499 -2.73 19.46 15.99
N VAL A 500 -3.73 18.58 16.13
CA VAL A 500 -5.16 18.90 15.89
C VAL A 500 -5.88 19.35 17.18
N GLY A 501 -5.13 19.59 18.26
CA GLY A 501 -5.62 20.02 19.58
C GLY A 501 -5.88 21.52 19.71
#